data_AF-A0A354YUH4-F1
#
_entry.id   AF-A0A354YUH4-F1
#
_cell.length_a   1.000
_cell.length_b   1.000
_cell.length_c   1.000
_cell.angle_alpha   90.00
_cell.angle_beta   90.00
_cell.angle_gamma   90.00
#
_symmetry.space_group_name_H-M   'P 1'
#
loop_
_entity.id
_entity.type
_entity.pdbx_description
1 polymer ?
#
loop_
_entity_poly.entity_id
_entity_poly.type
_entity_poly.pdbx_seq_one_letter_code
_entity_poly.pdbx_strand_id
1 'polypeptide(L)' 'MFFFMDNTFFLLDGTEMGDRLRQIQAMNGMLLMACDQCAIERGIDQKLIPGAQIGCFPQLYAALGGVGVDQVITL' A
#
# COMPACT_ATOMS: atom_id res chain seq x y z
N MET A 1 1.82 5.12 2.25
CA MET A 1 1.71 5.14 0.78
C MET A 1 0.48 4.34 0.36
N PHE A 2 -0.32 4.92 -0.52
CA PHE A 2 -1.50 4.28 -1.10
C PHE A 2 -1.28 4.09 -2.60
N PHE A 3 -1.40 2.86 -3.09
CA PHE A 3 -1.15 2.47 -4.47
C PHE A 3 -2.46 2.08 -5.15
N PHE A 4 -2.75 2.63 -6.32
CA PHE A 4 -3.96 2.34 -7.10
C PHE A 4 -3.60 2.15 -8.58
N MET A 5 -4.52 1.58 -9.35
CA MET A 5 -4.26 1.14 -10.74
C MET A 5 -3.08 0.16 -10.79
N ASP A 6 -2.20 0.29 -11.78
CA ASP A 6 -1.06 -0.61 -11.99
C ASP A 6 0.04 -0.43 -10.93
N ASN A 7 0.06 0.68 -10.19
CA ASN A 7 1.03 0.88 -9.12
C ASN A 7 0.87 -0.14 -7.98
N THR A 8 -0.27 -0.84 -7.91
CA THR A 8 -0.48 -1.95 -6.96
C THR A 8 0.53 -3.09 -7.12
N PHE A 9 1.10 -3.28 -8.32
CA PHE A 9 2.15 -4.28 -8.55
C PHE A 9 3.46 -3.98 -7.80
N PHE A 10 3.70 -2.75 -7.36
CA PHE A 10 4.88 -2.43 -6.55
C PHE A 10 4.87 -3.11 -5.17
N LEU A 11 3.70 -3.52 -4.69
CA LEU A 11 3.55 -4.24 -3.43
C LEU A 11 3.61 -5.75 -3.59
N LEU A 12 3.86 -6.28 -4.78
CA LEU A 12 3.90 -7.73 -5.02
C LEU A 12 5.08 -8.38 -4.29
N ASP A 13 4.81 -9.46 -3.57
CA ASP A 13 5.81 -10.24 -2.86
C ASP A 13 6.78 -10.96 -3.80
N GLY A 14 8.03 -11.11 -3.37
CA GLY A 14 9.10 -11.69 -4.20
C GLY A 14 9.63 -10.78 -5.30
N THR A 15 9.28 -9.49 -5.32
CA THR A 15 9.84 -8.48 -6.23
C THR A 15 10.84 -7.57 -5.52
N GLU A 16 11.84 -7.06 -6.26
CA GLU A 16 12.83 -6.13 -5.70
C GLU A 16 12.16 -4.87 -5.12
N MET A 17 11.14 -4.33 -5.79
CA MET A 17 10.43 -3.15 -5.30
C MET A 17 9.64 -3.45 -4.02
N GLY A 18 8.94 -4.59 -3.97
CA GLY A 18 8.25 -5.03 -2.78
C GLY A 18 9.20 -5.19 -1.59
N ASP A 19 10.36 -5.80 -1.80
CA ASP A 19 11.39 -5.95 -0.76
C ASP A 19 11.88 -4.60 -0.20
N ARG A 20 12.12 -3.63 -1.09
CA ARG A 20 12.55 -2.28 -0.71
C ARG A 20 11.47 -1.53 0.07
N LEU A 21 10.22 -1.62 -0.36
CA LEU A 21 9.09 -1.02 0.35
C LEU A 21 8.89 -1.66 1.72
N ARG A 22 9.05 -2.99 1.84
CA ARG A 22 9.00 -3.71 3.11
C ARG A 22 10.08 -3.22 4.08
N GLN A 23 11.31 -3.01 3.60
CA GLN A 23 12.39 -2.46 4.43
C GLN A 23 12.04 -1.07 4.96
N ILE A 24 11.51 -0.19 4.10
CA ILE A 24 11.08 1.15 4.52
C ILE A 24 9.98 1.05 5.58
N GLN A 25 8.94 0.23 5.34
CA GLN A 25 7.87 -0.01 6.31
C GLN A 25 8.42 -0.51 7.66
N ALA A 26 9.37 -1.45 7.65
CA ALA A 26 9.99 -1.96 8.88
C ALA A 26 10.79 -0.88 9.63
N MET A 27 11.40 0.07 8.92
CA MET A 27 12.20 1.14 9.53
C MET A 27 11.37 2.24 10.18
N ASN A 28 10.22 2.59 9.60
CA ASN A 28 9.47 3.80 10.01
C ASN A 28 7.99 3.56 10.31
N GLY A 29 7.49 2.32 10.18
CA GLY A 29 6.09 1.97 10.42
C GLY A 29 5.12 2.54 9.39
N MET A 30 5.60 2.96 8.21
CA MET A 30 4.76 3.59 7.20
C MET A 30 3.68 2.63 6.70
N LEU A 31 2.44 3.10 6.67
CA LEU A 31 1.32 2.38 6.06
C LEU A 31 1.63 2.10 4.59
N LEU A 32 1.53 0.85 4.16
CA LEU A 32 1.53 0.46 2.74
C LEU A 32 0.17 -0.16 2.40
N MET A 33 -0.56 0.45 1.47
CA MET A 33 -1.90 0.01 1.11
C MET A 33 -2.10 -0.03 -0.41
N ALA A 34 -2.62 -1.13 -0.94
CA ALA A 34 -3.12 -1.23 -2.31
C ALA A 34 -4.64 -0.97 -2.35
N CYS A 35 -5.12 -0.34 -3.41
CA CYS A 35 -6.54 -0.27 -3.74
C CYS A 35 -7.10 -1.70 -3.86
N ASP A 36 -8.13 -1.99 -3.07
CA ASP A 36 -8.78 -3.30 -3.02
C ASP A 36 -9.31 -3.75 -4.39
N GLN A 37 -10.10 -2.91 -5.06
CA GLN A 37 -10.64 -3.23 -6.38
C GLN A 37 -9.52 -3.49 -7.39
N CYS A 38 -8.48 -2.64 -7.42
CA CYS A 38 -7.38 -2.82 -8.36
C CYS A 38 -6.60 -4.11 -8.12
N ALA A 39 -6.35 -4.46 -6.85
CA ALA A 39 -5.62 -5.67 -6.48
C ALA A 39 -6.43 -6.94 -6.77
N ILE A 40 -7.74 -6.92 -6.51
CA ILE A 40 -8.66 -8.04 -6.78
C ILE A 40 -8.79 -8.27 -8.28
N GLU A 41 -9.05 -7.23 -9.08
CA GLU A 41 -9.18 -7.35 -10.54
C GLU A 41 -7.90 -7.90 -11.20
N ARG A 42 -6.73 -7.64 -10.59
CA ARG A 42 -5.43 -8.14 -11.06
C ARG A 42 -5.03 -9.49 -10.46
N GLY A 43 -5.80 -10.03 -9.50
CA GLY A 43 -5.51 -11.31 -8.84
C GLY A 43 -4.22 -11.31 -8.01
N ILE A 44 -3.90 -10.17 -7.37
CA ILE A 44 -2.72 -9.96 -6.51
C ILE A 44 -3.05 -9.66 -5.05
N ASP A 45 -4.32 -9.60 -4.68
CA ASP A 45 -4.82 -9.25 -3.34
C ASP A 45 -4.25 -10.12 -2.22
N GLN A 46 -3.90 -11.38 -2.50
CA GLN A 46 -3.26 -12.32 -1.56
C GLN A 46 -1.76 -12.53 -1.81
N LYS A 47 -1.17 -11.74 -2.71
CA LYS A 47 0.23 -11.88 -3.15
C LYS A 47 1.08 -10.66 -2.81
N LEU A 48 0.59 -9.79 -1.93
CA LEU A 48 1.31 -8.60 -1.51
C LEU A 48 2.34 -8.93 -0.43
N ILE A 49 3.37 -8.08 -0.31
CA ILE A 49 4.40 -8.18 0.72
C ILE A 49 3.78 -8.24 2.13
N PRO A 50 4.38 -9.01 3.07
CA PRO A 50 3.92 -9.03 4.45
C PRO A 50 3.86 -7.62 5.05
N GLY A 51 2.73 -7.26 5.64
CA GLY A 51 2.51 -5.95 6.24
C GLY A 51 1.82 -4.93 5.32
N ALA A 52 1.74 -5.18 4.01
CA ALA A 52 0.86 -4.42 3.13
C ALA A 52 -0.60 -4.82 3.35
N GLN A 53 -1.50 -3.86 3.17
CA GLN A 53 -2.95 -4.06 3.29
C GLN A 53 -3.64 -3.74 1.96
N ILE A 54 -4.84 -4.29 1.76
CA ILE A 54 -5.75 -3.80 0.72
C ILE A 54 -6.86 -2.95 1.35
N GLY A 55 -7.32 -1.93 0.64
CA GLY A 55 -8.42 -1.09 1.08
C GLY A 55 -8.77 -0.01 0.07
N CYS A 56 -9.92 0.65 0.27
CA CYS A 56 -10.35 1.79 -0.52
C CYS A 56 -10.13 3.09 0.29
N PHE A 57 -10.57 4.22 -0.26
CA PHE A 57 -10.41 5.53 0.38
C PHE A 57 -10.99 5.62 1.80
N PRO A 58 -12.17 5.06 2.12
CA PRO A 58 -12.68 5.08 3.50
C PRO A 58 -11.73 4.41 4.50
N GLN A 59 -11.13 3.27 4.13
CA GLN A 59 -10.16 2.55 4.96
C GLN A 59 -8.85 3.33 5.09
N LEU A 60 -8.40 3.97 4.01
CA LEU A 60 -7.24 4.85 4.02
C LEU A 60 -7.43 6.02 5.00
N TYR A 61 -8.57 6.71 4.92
CA TYR A 61 -8.87 7.83 5.81
C TYR A 61 -9.01 7.39 7.26
N ALA A 62 -9.63 6.24 7.51
CA ALA A 62 -9.72 5.68 8.86
C ALA A 62 -8.32 5.36 9.43
N ALA A 63 -7.43 4.78 8.63
CA ALA A 63 -6.06 4.47 9.02
C ALA A 63 -5.22 5.73 9.31
N LEU A 64 -5.49 6.84 8.63
CA LEU A 64 -4.75 8.10 8.76
C LEU A 64 -5.40 9.11 9.71
N GLY A 65 -6.60 8.86 10.21
CA GLY A 65 -7.43 9.85 10.91
C GLY A 65 -6.79 10.46 12.17
N GLY A 66 -5.87 9.74 12.83
CA GLY A 66 -5.14 10.23 14.00
C GLY A 66 -3.73 10.78 13.71
N VAL A 67 -3.26 10.72 12.46
CA VAL A 67 -1.87 11.01 12.10
C VAL A 67 -1.64 12.50 11.84
N GLY A 68 -2.66 13.25 11.41
CA GLY A 68 -2.55 14.68 11.08
C GLY A 68 -1.73 14.92 9.81
N VAL A 69 -2.24 14.48 8.66
CA VAL A 69 -1.53 14.59 7.37
C VAL A 69 -1.49 16.06 6.90
N ASP A 70 -0.29 16.63 6.78
CA ASP A 70 -0.09 18.01 6.30
C ASP A 70 -0.07 18.15 4.77
N GLN A 71 0.40 17.11 4.08
CA GLN A 71 0.62 17.13 2.63
C GLN A 71 0.23 15.81 1.98
N VAL A 72 -0.30 15.93 0.76
CA VAL A 72 -0.56 14.80 -0.13
C VAL A 72 0.32 14.98 -1.37
N ILE A 73 1.19 14.01 -1.63
CA ILE A 73 2.07 13.98 -2.81
C ILE A 73 1.64 12.80 -3.67
N THR A 74 1.33 13.06 -4.94
CA THR A 74 0.93 12.05 -5.93
C THR A 74 2.04 11.89 -6.96
N LEU A 75 2.38 10.64 -7.31
CA LEU A 75 3.41 10.26 -8.26
C LEU A 75 2.83 9.38 -9.36
#